data_AF-A0A831J5B9-F1
#
_entry.id   AF-A0A831J5B9-F1
#
_cell.length_a   1.000
_cell.length_b   1.000
_cell.length_c   1.000
_cell.angle_alpha   90.00
_cell.angle_beta   90.00
_cell.angle_gamma   90.00
#
_symmetry.space_group_name_H-M   'P 1'
#
loop_
_entity.id
_entity.type
_entity.pdbx_description
1 polymer ?
#
loop_
_entity_poly.entity_id
_entity_poly.type
_entity_poly.pdbx_seq_one_letter_code
_entity_poly.pdbx_strand_id
1 'polypeptide(L)'
;MNNKIFAITAISTLILLLSCSGDEIIVNSDNNPNQISDIKPILKVYIENSGSMDGYMCDGSQLKDAIFDYVSDLSTCVDTTQLYYINNRVIPYHADLEQYIKTMNPITFQKAGGNRSNSDLSKMLSTVLDAMTDSTVSIFVSDCILDLPVSDAQRFLSTCQISIKNTINKGRKNIPLLGVEILKMKSDFNGKYFYQNGGSEVLTNVKRPYYIWIFGNSNVLAKLNTEVLFKGLEKYGYDNIISYCPKTSIPYDITNRALISKTINPIKGDYNATIRADFCTTLQSEDVLLNLDNYSFNNQNLIIENIKPIIATEREYSHFINITIPKGVNIAEDYLILKAPNMPSWVLESNDESGENVKGNLDKTTGIKYLIGGVSDAYKKDNVLTTLKFTVKRK
;
A
#
# COMPACT_ATOMS: atom_id res chain seq x y z
N MET A 1 -84.18 42.59 24.30
CA MET A 1 -83.01 42.13 25.07
C MET A 1 -81.82 42.03 24.12
N ASN A 2 -80.75 42.74 24.49
CA ASN A 2 -79.33 42.61 24.13
C ASN A 2 -78.91 42.32 22.67
N ASN A 3 -78.31 43.27 21.94
CA ASN A 3 -76.97 43.89 22.06
C ASN A 3 -75.83 43.14 21.35
N LYS A 4 -75.13 43.92 20.52
CA LYS A 4 -73.68 43.94 20.24
C LYS A 4 -73.12 43.13 19.06
N ILE A 5 -72.92 43.90 17.99
CA ILE A 5 -71.67 44.06 17.21
C ILE A 5 -70.44 43.52 17.95
N PHE A 6 -69.66 42.66 17.29
CA PHE A 6 -68.26 42.40 17.65
C PHE A 6 -67.35 42.66 16.45
N ALA A 7 -66.37 43.53 16.70
CA ALA A 7 -65.30 43.92 15.81
C ALA A 7 -64.09 42.97 15.93
N ILE A 8 -63.47 42.71 14.78
CA ILE A 8 -62.04 42.63 14.45
C ILE A 8 -61.08 42.18 15.57
N THR A 9 -60.29 41.13 15.31
CA THR A 9 -58.82 41.18 15.43
C THR A 9 -58.18 40.00 14.72
N ALA A 10 -57.58 40.26 13.57
CA ALA A 10 -56.61 39.37 12.93
C ALA A 10 -55.30 39.48 13.72
N ILE A 11 -54.91 38.41 14.41
CA ILE A 11 -53.61 38.30 15.06
C ILE A 11 -52.64 37.77 14.00
N SER A 12 -51.94 38.70 13.36
CA SER A 12 -50.75 38.41 12.56
C SER A 12 -49.62 38.08 13.52
N THR A 13 -49.41 36.80 13.83
CA THR A 13 -48.19 36.33 14.49
C THR A 13 -47.01 36.51 13.54
N LEU A 14 -46.34 37.66 13.68
CA LEU A 14 -45.05 37.93 13.09
C LEU A 14 -44.03 37.02 13.79
N ILE A 15 -43.73 35.87 13.18
CA ILE A 15 -42.56 35.07 13.54
C ILE A 15 -41.36 35.91 13.12
N LEU A 16 -40.77 36.62 14.08
CA LEU A 16 -39.44 37.20 13.97
C LEU A 16 -38.47 36.03 13.82
N LEU A 17 -38.21 35.63 12.58
CA LEU A 17 -36.97 34.97 12.19
C LEU A 17 -35.85 35.95 12.54
N LEU A 18 -35.31 35.83 13.75
CA LEU A 18 -33.98 36.31 14.04
C LEU A 18 -33.04 35.49 13.15
N SER A 19 -32.77 36.01 11.95
CA SER A 19 -31.63 35.59 11.18
C SER A 19 -30.40 35.91 12.03
N CYS A 20 -29.79 34.88 12.62
CA CYS A 20 -28.41 34.98 13.10
C CYS A 20 -27.51 35.23 11.88
N SER A 21 -27.43 36.49 11.47
CA SER A 21 -26.45 36.96 10.49
C SER A 21 -25.09 37.01 11.17
N GLY A 22 -24.09 36.37 10.56
CA GLY A 22 -22.73 36.93 10.57
C GLY A 22 -21.61 36.09 11.14
N ASP A 23 -21.71 34.77 11.18
CA ASP A 23 -20.58 33.94 11.61
C ASP A 23 -20.45 32.65 10.80
N GLU A 24 -20.93 32.61 9.54
CA GLU A 24 -20.73 31.45 8.66
C GLU A 24 -19.40 31.55 7.90
N ILE A 25 -18.81 30.39 7.56
CA ILE A 25 -17.65 30.32 6.65
C ILE A 25 -18.03 29.63 5.35
N ILE A 26 -17.32 29.97 4.29
CA ILE A 26 -17.31 29.25 3.03
C ILE A 26 -15.97 28.52 2.93
N VAL A 27 -16.02 27.21 2.67
CA VAL A 27 -14.83 26.41 2.38
C VAL A 27 -14.73 26.10 0.89
N ASN A 28 -13.53 26.04 0.33
CA ASN A 28 -13.29 25.49 -1.01
C ASN A 28 -12.04 24.62 -1.02
N SER A 29 -11.96 23.69 -1.96
CA SER A 29 -10.80 22.83 -2.24
C SER A 29 -10.29 23.11 -3.64
N ASP A 30 -9.03 22.74 -3.91
CA ASP A 30 -8.54 22.67 -5.28
C ASP A 30 -9.22 21.51 -6.02
N ASN A 31 -9.37 21.64 -7.33
CA ASN A 31 -9.85 20.54 -8.15
C ASN A 31 -8.67 19.69 -8.64
N ASN A 32 -8.52 18.51 -8.06
CA ASN A 32 -7.50 17.54 -8.47
C ASN A 32 -8.16 16.38 -9.23
N PRO A 33 -7.80 16.17 -10.51
CA PRO A 33 -8.38 15.07 -11.28
C PRO A 33 -7.91 13.72 -10.75
N ASN A 34 -8.77 12.71 -10.89
CA ASN A 34 -8.41 11.33 -10.57
C ASN A 34 -7.21 10.90 -11.41
N GLN A 35 -6.19 10.40 -10.71
CA GLN A 35 -4.94 9.94 -11.32
C GLN A 35 -4.96 8.44 -11.57
N ILE A 36 -5.93 7.68 -11.02
CA ILE A 36 -6.07 6.24 -11.24
C ILE A 36 -6.09 5.97 -12.75
N SER A 37 -5.27 5.02 -13.18
CA SER A 37 -5.11 4.70 -14.60
C SER A 37 -6.07 3.60 -15.02
N ASP A 38 -6.78 3.81 -16.12
CA ASP A 38 -7.60 2.78 -16.78
C ASP A 38 -6.81 1.91 -17.78
N ILE A 39 -5.49 2.09 -17.85
CA ILE A 39 -4.65 1.26 -18.69
C ILE A 39 -4.67 -0.17 -18.15
N LYS A 40 -4.94 -1.13 -19.02
CA LYS A 40 -4.69 -2.55 -18.74
C LYS A 40 -3.19 -2.84 -18.91
N PRO A 41 -2.44 -3.09 -17.83
CA PRO A 41 -0.99 -3.26 -17.95
C PRO A 41 -0.62 -4.63 -18.52
N ILE A 42 0.66 -4.79 -18.87
CA ILE A 42 1.27 -6.12 -19.02
C ILE A 42 1.68 -6.59 -17.62
N LEU A 43 1.15 -7.72 -17.18
CA LEU A 43 1.51 -8.37 -15.92
C LEU A 43 2.66 -9.34 -16.15
N LYS A 44 3.78 -9.14 -15.45
CA LYS A 44 4.93 -10.05 -15.47
C LYS A 44 5.11 -10.69 -14.10
N VAL A 45 4.99 -12.00 -14.02
CA VAL A 45 5.10 -12.76 -12.77
C VAL A 45 6.42 -13.52 -12.75
N TYR A 46 7.24 -13.25 -11.75
CA TYR A 46 8.55 -13.84 -11.54
C TYR A 46 8.53 -14.64 -10.24
N ILE A 47 8.75 -15.95 -10.33
CA ILE A 47 8.92 -16.81 -9.16
C ILE A 47 10.38 -17.21 -9.06
N GLU A 48 11.00 -16.89 -7.93
CA GLU A 48 12.34 -17.36 -7.64
C GLU A 48 12.37 -18.89 -7.62
N ASN A 49 13.29 -19.49 -8.37
CA ASN A 49 13.43 -20.96 -8.47
C ASN A 49 14.76 -21.48 -7.92
N SER A 50 15.35 -20.77 -6.95
CA SER A 50 16.55 -21.19 -6.21
C SER A 50 16.28 -22.44 -5.35
N GLY A 51 17.34 -23.01 -4.76
CA GLY A 51 17.22 -24.18 -3.89
C GLY A 51 16.48 -23.91 -2.58
N SER A 52 16.53 -22.69 -2.05
CA SER A 52 15.87 -22.32 -0.79
C SER A 52 14.35 -22.32 -0.89
N MET A 53 13.83 -22.11 -2.11
CA MET A 53 12.41 -22.16 -2.41
C MET A 53 11.83 -23.59 -2.42
N ASP A 54 12.67 -24.64 -2.51
CA ASP A 54 12.21 -26.03 -2.69
C ASP A 54 11.27 -26.49 -1.56
N GLY A 55 11.52 -26.07 -0.31
CA GLY A 55 10.70 -26.45 0.83
C GLY A 55 9.28 -25.87 0.79
N TYR A 56 9.08 -24.73 0.13
CA TYR A 56 7.75 -24.13 -0.06
C TYR A 56 6.95 -24.80 -1.18
N MET A 57 7.55 -25.71 -1.95
CA MET A 57 6.86 -26.38 -3.06
C MET A 57 6.18 -27.69 -2.64
N CYS A 58 6.11 -27.95 -1.34
CA CYS A 58 5.45 -29.11 -0.76
C CYS A 58 3.94 -29.13 -1.01
N ASP A 59 3.32 -30.29 -0.78
CA ASP A 59 1.88 -30.46 -0.89
C ASP A 59 1.16 -29.65 0.20
N GLY A 60 0.04 -29.01 -0.15
CA GLY A 60 -0.71 -28.14 0.75
C GLY A 60 -0.09 -26.75 1.00
N SER A 61 1.00 -26.42 0.31
CA SER A 61 1.64 -25.10 0.40
C SER A 61 0.72 -23.96 -0.02
N GLN A 62 0.48 -23.03 0.92
CA GLN A 62 -0.33 -21.83 0.67
C GLN A 62 0.32 -20.88 -0.34
N LEU A 63 1.65 -20.95 -0.53
CA LEU A 63 2.33 -20.16 -1.56
C LEU A 63 1.76 -20.45 -2.95
N LYS A 64 1.57 -21.72 -3.30
CA LYS A 64 1.03 -22.11 -4.61
C LYS A 64 -0.39 -21.60 -4.79
N ASP A 65 -1.23 -21.76 -3.77
CA ASP A 65 -2.63 -21.35 -3.80
C ASP A 65 -2.77 -19.82 -3.87
N ALA A 66 -1.97 -19.08 -3.08
CA ALA A 66 -1.96 -17.62 -3.07
C ALA A 66 -1.60 -17.04 -4.44
N ILE A 67 -0.52 -17.55 -5.06
CA ILE A 67 -0.09 -17.07 -6.39
C ILE A 67 -1.14 -17.42 -7.44
N PHE A 68 -1.71 -18.63 -7.38
CA PHE A 68 -2.75 -19.03 -8.32
C PHE A 68 -3.97 -18.13 -8.26
N ASP A 69 -4.54 -17.93 -7.07
CA ASP A 69 -5.73 -17.11 -6.84
C ASP A 69 -5.44 -15.65 -7.25
N TYR A 70 -4.35 -15.08 -6.73
CA TYR A 70 -4.02 -13.67 -6.95
C TYR A 70 -3.72 -13.33 -8.41
N VAL A 71 -2.90 -14.15 -9.08
CA VAL A 71 -2.55 -13.92 -10.49
C VAL A 71 -3.75 -14.21 -11.39
N SER A 72 -4.61 -15.18 -11.04
CA SER A 72 -5.85 -15.45 -11.81
C SER A 72 -6.78 -14.26 -11.75
N ASP A 73 -7.02 -13.69 -10.57
CA ASP A 73 -7.87 -12.51 -10.42
C ASP A 73 -7.30 -11.30 -11.18
N LEU A 74 -6.00 -11.03 -11.02
CA LEU A 74 -5.32 -9.97 -11.76
C LEU A 74 -5.38 -10.18 -13.28
N SER A 75 -5.30 -11.42 -13.76
CA SER A 75 -5.33 -11.72 -15.19
C SER A 75 -6.61 -11.23 -15.89
N THR A 76 -7.70 -11.04 -15.15
CA THR A 76 -8.97 -10.50 -15.65
C THR A 76 -8.95 -8.98 -15.86
N CYS A 77 -8.03 -8.29 -15.18
CA CYS A 77 -7.90 -6.83 -15.14
C CYS A 77 -6.78 -6.28 -16.03
N VAL A 78 -5.90 -7.14 -16.51
CA VAL A 78 -4.70 -6.78 -17.28
C VAL A 78 -4.86 -7.12 -18.77
N ASP A 79 -3.92 -6.66 -19.60
CA ASP A 79 -3.93 -6.93 -21.04
C ASP A 79 -3.36 -8.33 -21.32
N THR A 80 -2.16 -8.59 -20.81
CA THR A 80 -1.43 -9.84 -21.02
C THR A 80 -0.74 -10.25 -19.72
N THR A 81 -0.77 -11.55 -19.41
CA THR A 81 0.00 -12.14 -18.31
C THR A 81 1.17 -12.94 -18.86
N GLN A 82 2.37 -12.67 -18.35
CA GLN A 82 3.63 -13.32 -18.72
C GLN A 82 4.25 -13.96 -17.49
N LEU A 83 4.65 -15.23 -17.60
CA LEU A 83 5.11 -16.04 -16.48
C LEU A 83 6.60 -16.38 -16.63
N TYR A 84 7.34 -16.26 -15.54
CA TYR A 84 8.80 -16.42 -15.52
C TYR A 84 9.27 -17.12 -14.25
N TYR A 85 10.23 -18.02 -14.39
CA TYR A 85 11.14 -18.29 -13.28
C TYR A 85 12.30 -17.30 -13.29
N ILE A 86 12.88 -17.03 -12.13
CA ILE A 86 14.06 -16.19 -12.02
C ILE A 86 15.07 -16.76 -11.02
N ASN A 87 16.34 -16.70 -11.39
CA ASN A 87 17.47 -16.95 -10.52
C ASN A 87 18.66 -16.07 -10.97
N ASN A 88 19.79 -16.65 -11.35
CA ASN A 88 20.87 -15.90 -12.00
C ASN A 88 20.49 -15.36 -13.40
N ARG A 89 19.34 -15.77 -13.95
CA ARG A 89 18.73 -15.25 -15.19
C ARG A 89 17.20 -15.37 -15.14
N VAL A 90 16.52 -14.67 -16.04
CA VAL A 90 15.08 -14.86 -16.31
C VAL A 90 14.88 -16.08 -17.21
N ILE A 91 13.92 -16.92 -16.87
CA ILE A 91 13.55 -18.13 -17.62
C ILE A 91 12.06 -18.04 -17.96
N PRO A 92 11.69 -17.79 -19.23
CA PRO A 92 10.29 -17.75 -19.65
C PRO A 92 9.57 -19.07 -19.40
N TYR A 93 8.33 -18.98 -18.93
CA TYR A 93 7.42 -20.11 -18.83
C TYR A 93 6.29 -19.94 -19.85
N HIS A 94 6.13 -20.93 -20.74
CA HIS A 94 5.27 -20.80 -21.92
C HIS A 94 3.91 -21.50 -21.80
N ALA A 95 3.69 -22.28 -20.74
CA ALA A 95 2.37 -22.87 -20.51
C ALA A 95 1.47 -21.89 -19.72
N ASP A 96 0.18 -22.22 -19.62
CA ASP A 96 -0.80 -21.41 -18.89
C ASP A 96 -0.54 -21.36 -17.38
N LEU A 97 -1.24 -20.46 -16.69
CA LEU A 97 -1.13 -20.24 -15.25
C LEU A 97 -1.48 -21.49 -14.44
N GLU A 98 -2.48 -22.26 -14.87
CA GLU A 98 -2.89 -23.47 -14.15
C GLU A 98 -1.76 -24.51 -14.17
N GLN A 99 -1.13 -24.72 -15.32
CA GLN A 99 0.01 -25.59 -15.47
C GLN A 99 1.25 -25.03 -14.75
N TYR A 100 1.43 -23.71 -14.76
CA TYR A 100 2.52 -23.03 -14.05
C TYR A 100 2.50 -23.32 -12.55
N ILE A 101 1.31 -23.33 -11.93
CA ILE A 101 1.18 -23.64 -10.51
C ILE A 101 1.15 -25.15 -10.23
N LYS A 102 0.38 -25.94 -11.00
CA LYS A 102 0.27 -27.40 -10.79
C LYS A 102 1.60 -28.12 -10.92
N THR A 103 2.46 -27.63 -11.80
CA THR A 103 3.78 -28.24 -12.03
C THR A 103 4.85 -27.70 -11.10
N MET A 104 4.55 -26.74 -10.23
CA MET A 104 5.53 -26.10 -9.36
C MET A 104 6.00 -27.07 -8.27
N ASN A 105 7.20 -27.63 -8.46
CA ASN A 105 7.85 -28.54 -7.54
C ASN A 105 9.38 -28.47 -7.72
N PRO A 106 10.16 -29.04 -6.79
CA PRO A 106 11.62 -28.99 -6.87
C PRO A 106 12.19 -29.59 -8.17
N ILE A 107 11.53 -30.61 -8.74
CA ILE A 107 11.97 -31.27 -9.97
C ILE A 107 11.80 -30.34 -11.18
N THR A 108 10.67 -29.64 -11.27
CA THR A 108 10.44 -28.69 -12.38
C THR A 108 11.30 -27.45 -12.27
N PHE A 109 11.57 -26.97 -11.05
CA PHE A 109 12.55 -25.90 -10.81
C PHE A 109 13.95 -26.29 -11.28
N GLN A 110 14.40 -27.52 -11.00
CA GLN A 110 15.68 -28.03 -11.49
C GLN A 110 15.70 -28.13 -13.02
N LYS A 111 14.63 -28.65 -13.63
CA LYS A 111 14.51 -28.78 -15.09
C LYS A 111 14.49 -27.42 -15.82
N ALA A 112 13.92 -26.38 -15.20
CA ALA A 112 13.93 -25.03 -15.76
C ALA A 112 15.36 -24.44 -15.89
N GLY A 113 16.28 -24.90 -15.06
CA GLY A 113 17.71 -24.58 -15.13
C GLY A 113 18.10 -23.24 -14.51
N GLY A 114 19.24 -22.70 -14.94
CA GLY A 114 19.92 -21.58 -14.26
C GLY A 114 20.81 -22.05 -13.10
N ASN A 115 21.36 -21.10 -12.35
CA ASN A 115 22.13 -21.37 -11.14
C ASN A 115 21.21 -21.23 -9.92
N ARG A 116 20.96 -22.35 -9.25
CA ARG A 116 20.04 -22.45 -8.10
C ARG A 116 20.75 -22.38 -6.75
N SER A 117 22.09 -22.34 -6.73
CA SER A 117 22.88 -22.45 -5.50
C SER A 117 23.26 -21.11 -4.87
N ASN A 118 23.06 -19.99 -5.57
CA ASN A 118 23.35 -18.66 -5.05
C ASN A 118 22.28 -17.67 -5.54
N SER A 119 21.60 -17.03 -4.59
CA SER A 119 20.55 -16.05 -4.84
C SER A 119 21.08 -14.63 -4.62
N ASP A 120 21.37 -13.94 -5.71
CA ASP A 120 21.62 -12.49 -5.71
C ASP A 120 20.28 -11.75 -5.89
N LEU A 121 19.54 -11.58 -4.79
CA LEU A 121 18.24 -10.92 -4.78
C LEU A 121 18.30 -9.51 -5.36
N SER A 122 19.39 -8.77 -5.10
CA SER A 122 19.58 -7.42 -5.64
C SER A 122 19.67 -7.42 -7.16
N LYS A 123 20.38 -8.39 -7.74
CA LYS A 123 20.47 -8.57 -9.19
C LYS A 123 19.15 -9.05 -9.80
N MET A 124 18.43 -9.96 -9.13
CA MET A 124 17.11 -10.39 -9.58
C MET A 124 16.14 -9.20 -9.64
N LEU A 125 16.04 -8.42 -8.57
CA LEU A 125 15.21 -7.22 -8.52
C LEU A 125 15.63 -6.17 -9.56
N SER A 126 16.93 -5.98 -9.80
CA SER A 126 17.39 -5.10 -10.88
C SER A 126 16.95 -5.61 -12.25
N THR A 127 16.97 -6.91 -12.47
CA THR A 127 16.53 -7.52 -13.74
C THR A 127 15.03 -7.35 -13.94
N VAL A 128 14.24 -7.49 -12.87
CA VAL A 128 12.79 -7.23 -12.89
C VAL A 128 12.52 -5.77 -13.27
N LEU A 129 13.10 -4.80 -12.55
CA LEU A 129 12.88 -3.37 -12.82
C LEU A 129 13.39 -2.92 -14.20
N ASP A 130 14.51 -3.48 -14.67
CA ASP A 130 15.06 -3.17 -16.00
C ASP A 130 14.15 -3.65 -17.15
N ALA A 131 13.28 -4.62 -16.89
CA ALA A 131 12.31 -5.13 -17.86
C ALA A 131 10.96 -4.39 -17.82
N MET A 132 10.80 -3.37 -16.97
CA MET A 132 9.54 -2.66 -16.78
C MET A 132 9.46 -1.35 -17.58
N THR A 133 8.22 -0.97 -17.90
CA THR A 133 7.80 0.33 -18.42
C THR A 133 6.67 0.87 -17.54
N ASP A 134 6.20 2.10 -17.81
CA ASP A 134 5.03 2.68 -17.11
C ASP A 134 3.73 1.86 -17.26
N SER A 135 3.63 1.02 -18.30
CA SER A 135 2.49 0.13 -18.57
C SER A 135 2.73 -1.32 -18.12
N THR A 136 3.80 -1.58 -17.36
CA THR A 136 4.13 -2.90 -16.83
C THR A 136 3.85 -2.95 -15.33
N VAL A 137 3.22 -4.03 -14.87
CA VAL A 137 3.19 -4.42 -13.46
C VAL A 137 3.98 -5.71 -13.31
N SER A 138 4.95 -5.74 -12.39
CA SER A 138 5.76 -6.92 -12.13
C SER A 138 5.54 -7.44 -10.73
N ILE A 139 5.31 -8.75 -10.62
CA ILE A 139 5.22 -9.49 -9.35
C ILE A 139 6.49 -10.32 -9.21
N PHE A 140 7.18 -10.21 -8.08
CA PHE A 140 8.34 -11.03 -7.74
C PHE A 140 8.07 -11.80 -6.43
N VAL A 141 8.18 -13.13 -6.48
CA VAL A 141 7.90 -14.00 -5.34
C VAL A 141 9.15 -14.77 -4.93
N SER A 142 9.47 -14.70 -3.63
CA SER A 142 10.75 -15.19 -3.10
C SER A 142 10.65 -15.39 -1.58
N ASP A 143 11.46 -16.30 -1.02
CA ASP A 143 11.63 -16.43 0.44
C ASP A 143 12.43 -15.27 1.05
N CYS A 144 13.14 -14.53 0.20
CA CYS A 144 13.99 -13.38 0.50
C CYS A 144 15.07 -13.67 1.53
N ILE A 145 15.51 -14.92 1.65
CA ILE A 145 16.58 -15.33 2.55
C ILE A 145 17.92 -14.90 1.94
N LEU A 146 18.66 -14.06 2.66
CA LEU A 146 20.02 -13.71 2.26
C LEU A 146 21.03 -14.77 2.71
N ASP A 147 21.81 -15.28 1.75
CA ASP A 147 22.95 -16.16 2.02
C ASP A 147 24.14 -15.33 2.53
N LEU A 148 24.32 -15.30 3.85
CA LEU A 148 25.33 -14.45 4.48
C LEU A 148 26.72 -15.10 4.41
N PRO A 149 27.77 -14.30 4.16
CA PRO A 149 29.14 -14.79 4.22
C PRO A 149 29.57 -15.07 5.66
N VAL A 150 30.49 -16.04 5.82
CA VAL A 150 31.05 -16.46 7.13
C VAL A 150 31.69 -15.30 7.89
N SER A 151 32.33 -14.38 7.17
CA SER A 151 32.92 -13.17 7.72
C SER A 151 32.23 -11.94 7.15
N ASP A 152 32.17 -10.86 7.94
CA ASP A 152 31.64 -9.56 7.52
C ASP A 152 30.16 -9.57 7.11
N ALA A 153 29.34 -10.45 7.70
CA ALA A 153 27.90 -10.53 7.45
C ALA A 153 27.20 -9.15 7.55
N GLN A 154 27.54 -8.34 8.55
CA GLN A 154 26.99 -6.99 8.69
C GLN A 154 27.32 -6.09 7.49
N ARG A 155 28.56 -6.15 6.98
CA ARG A 155 28.98 -5.37 5.82
C ARG A 155 28.26 -5.84 4.56
N PHE A 156 28.07 -7.16 4.42
CA PHE A 156 27.28 -7.74 3.33
C PHE A 156 25.84 -7.23 3.36
N LEU A 157 25.17 -7.30 4.53
CA LEU A 157 23.81 -6.80 4.73
C LEU A 157 23.68 -5.30 4.39
N SER A 158 24.60 -4.46 4.86
CA SER A 158 24.64 -3.03 4.51
C SER A 158 24.88 -2.79 3.02
N THR A 159 25.72 -3.60 2.38
CA THR A 159 25.97 -3.53 0.93
C THR A 159 24.72 -3.93 0.15
N CYS A 160 24.01 -4.96 0.60
CA CYS A 160 22.75 -5.39 0.02
C CYS A 160 21.70 -4.26 0.08
N GLN A 161 21.52 -3.64 1.24
CA GLN A 161 20.63 -2.48 1.40
C GLN A 161 20.95 -1.34 0.42
N ILE A 162 22.23 -0.98 0.30
CA ILE A 162 22.68 0.06 -0.64
C ILE A 162 22.40 -0.36 -2.09
N SER A 163 22.61 -1.63 -2.43
CA SER A 163 22.35 -2.16 -3.76
C SER A 163 20.87 -2.08 -4.12
N ILE A 164 19.97 -2.52 -3.23
CA ILE A 164 18.52 -2.40 -3.41
C ILE A 164 18.12 -0.93 -3.58
N LYS A 165 18.61 -0.04 -2.72
CA LYS A 165 18.36 1.39 -2.84
C LYS A 165 18.73 1.93 -4.23
N ASN A 166 19.90 1.55 -4.75
CA ASN A 166 20.35 2.00 -6.06
C ASN A 166 19.48 1.43 -7.19
N THR A 167 19.09 0.16 -7.08
CA THR A 167 18.16 -0.53 -7.98
C THR A 167 16.80 0.17 -8.04
N ILE A 168 16.19 0.46 -6.89
CA ILE A 168 14.92 1.21 -6.84
C ILE A 168 15.08 2.61 -7.43
N ASN A 169 16.15 3.35 -7.08
CA ASN A 169 16.39 4.67 -7.65
C ASN A 169 16.57 4.65 -9.18
N LYS A 170 17.17 3.59 -9.74
CA LYS A 170 17.25 3.39 -11.18
C LYS A 170 15.86 3.17 -11.78
N GLY A 171 15.06 2.28 -11.19
CA GLY A 171 13.67 2.05 -11.59
C GLY A 171 12.84 3.33 -11.58
N ARG A 172 12.94 4.14 -10.52
CA ARG A 172 12.26 5.44 -10.38
C ARG A 172 12.65 6.49 -11.42
N LYS A 173 13.83 6.39 -12.05
CA LYS A 173 14.20 7.26 -13.17
C LYS A 173 13.46 6.90 -14.45
N ASN A 174 13.18 5.61 -14.63
CA ASN A 174 12.48 5.09 -15.80
C ASN A 174 10.96 5.18 -15.64
N ILE A 175 10.47 5.00 -14.40
CA ILE A 175 9.05 5.02 -14.02
C ILE A 175 8.93 6.04 -12.88
N PRO A 176 8.68 7.34 -13.18
CA PRO A 176 8.69 8.40 -12.18
C PRO A 176 7.71 8.18 -11.02
N LEU A 177 6.57 7.55 -11.30
CA LEU A 177 5.54 7.16 -10.33
C LEU A 177 5.67 5.69 -9.88
N LEU A 178 6.89 5.13 -9.86
CA LEU A 178 7.10 3.75 -9.41
C LEU A 178 6.60 3.58 -7.97
N GLY A 179 5.58 2.77 -7.79
CA GLY A 179 5.14 2.21 -6.52
C GLY A 179 5.75 0.84 -6.28
N VAL A 180 5.96 0.52 -5.00
CA VAL A 180 6.44 -0.78 -4.53
C VAL A 180 5.57 -1.22 -3.37
N GLU A 181 4.94 -2.39 -3.48
CA GLU A 181 4.15 -3.01 -2.42
C GLU A 181 4.78 -4.36 -2.07
N ILE A 182 5.02 -4.61 -0.78
CA ILE A 182 5.69 -5.81 -0.30
C ILE A 182 4.77 -6.49 0.71
N LEU A 183 4.24 -7.64 0.32
CA LEU A 183 3.39 -8.46 1.16
C LEU A 183 4.26 -9.49 1.86
N LYS A 184 4.12 -9.56 3.19
CA LYS A 184 4.59 -10.69 3.99
C LYS A 184 3.49 -11.75 4.00
N MET A 185 3.88 -12.93 3.57
CA MET A 185 3.01 -14.10 3.49
C MET A 185 3.58 -15.23 4.35
N LYS A 186 2.77 -16.24 4.68
CA LYS A 186 3.17 -17.42 5.44
C LYS A 186 2.67 -18.68 4.76
N SER A 187 3.58 -19.62 4.53
CA SER A 187 3.26 -20.89 3.88
C SER A 187 3.87 -22.07 4.62
N ASP A 188 3.27 -23.24 4.44
CA ASP A 188 3.87 -24.51 4.80
C ASP A 188 5.22 -24.70 4.09
N PHE A 189 6.15 -25.26 4.85
CA PHE A 189 7.52 -25.53 4.45
C PHE A 189 7.94 -26.92 4.91
N ASN A 190 8.41 -27.72 3.96
CA ASN A 190 8.96 -29.04 4.21
C ASN A 190 10.17 -29.26 3.30
N GLY A 191 11.37 -29.09 3.84
CA GLY A 191 12.59 -29.13 3.05
C GLY A 191 13.82 -28.61 3.79
N LYS A 192 14.87 -28.35 3.03
CA LYS A 192 16.12 -27.79 3.55
C LYS A 192 16.03 -26.27 3.61
N TYR A 193 16.25 -25.72 4.80
CA TYR A 193 16.60 -24.33 4.98
C TYR A 193 18.11 -24.17 4.85
N PHE A 194 18.57 -23.28 3.98
CA PHE A 194 20.00 -23.02 3.78
C PHE A 194 20.42 -21.79 4.58
N TYR A 195 21.57 -21.89 5.25
CA TYR A 195 22.21 -20.81 5.98
C TYR A 195 23.71 -20.78 5.65
N GLN A 196 24.43 -19.86 6.29
CA GLN A 196 25.83 -19.53 5.99
C GLN A 196 26.72 -20.76 5.79
N ASN A 197 27.71 -20.62 4.90
CA ASN A 197 28.71 -21.65 4.60
C ASN A 197 28.15 -22.94 3.97
N GLY A 198 27.02 -22.85 3.28
CA GLY A 198 26.35 -24.03 2.71
C GLY A 198 25.76 -24.97 3.78
N GLY A 199 25.62 -24.47 5.02
CA GLY A 199 24.91 -25.17 6.07
C GLY A 199 23.43 -25.33 5.71
N SER A 200 22.82 -26.42 6.17
CA SER A 200 21.39 -26.63 5.96
C SER A 200 20.74 -27.34 7.13
N GLU A 201 19.54 -26.90 7.49
CA GLU A 201 18.68 -27.54 8.47
C GLU A 201 17.45 -28.12 7.78
N VAL A 202 17.07 -29.35 8.08
CA VAL A 202 15.82 -29.93 7.58
C VAL A 202 14.68 -29.48 8.49
N LEU A 203 13.70 -28.83 7.89
CA LEU A 203 12.47 -28.42 8.55
C LEU A 203 11.31 -29.23 7.99
N THR A 204 10.46 -29.73 8.87
CA THR A 204 9.34 -30.60 8.51
C THR A 204 8.07 -30.08 9.16
N ASN A 205 7.02 -29.91 8.35
CA ASN A 205 5.69 -29.48 8.80
C ASN A 205 5.72 -28.19 9.63
N VAL A 206 6.52 -27.22 9.21
CA VAL A 206 6.56 -25.89 9.80
C VAL A 206 5.97 -24.88 8.84
N LYS A 207 5.59 -23.71 9.36
CA LYS A 207 5.25 -22.56 8.53
C LYS A 207 6.39 -21.55 8.54
N ARG A 208 6.71 -20.99 7.38
CA ARG A 208 7.78 -20.02 7.18
C ARG A 208 7.29 -18.82 6.36
N PRO A 209 7.87 -17.62 6.56
CA PRO A 209 7.53 -16.44 5.79
C PRO A 209 8.11 -16.49 4.37
N TYR A 210 7.34 -15.99 3.41
CA TYR A 210 7.81 -15.63 2.06
C TYR A 210 7.21 -14.27 1.68
N TYR A 211 7.69 -13.66 0.59
CA TYR A 211 7.29 -12.31 0.23
C TYR A 211 6.86 -12.23 -1.22
N ILE A 212 5.84 -11.40 -1.45
CA ILE A 212 5.37 -11.00 -2.78
C ILE A 212 5.66 -9.52 -2.92
N TRP A 213 6.53 -9.17 -3.86
CA TRP A 213 6.87 -7.80 -4.21
C TRP A 213 6.12 -7.43 -5.48
N ILE A 214 5.43 -6.29 -5.46
CA ILE A 214 4.65 -5.79 -6.58
C ILE A 214 5.22 -4.43 -6.96
N PHE A 215 5.61 -4.30 -8.22
CA PHE A 215 6.17 -3.08 -8.79
C PHE A 215 5.29 -2.59 -9.93
N GLY A 216 5.06 -1.28 -10.01
CA GLY A 216 4.32 -0.69 -11.12
C GLY A 216 4.17 0.80 -10.97
N ASN A 217 3.59 1.47 -11.96
CA ASN A 217 3.15 2.85 -11.79
C ASN A 217 2.06 2.91 -10.69
N SER A 218 2.19 3.80 -9.71
CA SER A 218 1.28 3.88 -8.55
C SER A 218 -0.18 4.10 -8.95
N ASN A 219 -0.44 4.75 -10.07
CA ASN A 219 -1.78 4.97 -10.58
C ASN A 219 -2.41 3.70 -11.16
N VAL A 220 -1.59 2.82 -11.74
CA VAL A 220 -2.00 1.51 -12.25
C VAL A 220 -2.18 0.55 -11.08
N LEU A 221 -1.25 0.54 -10.11
CA LEU A 221 -1.37 -0.28 -8.91
C LEU A 221 -2.63 0.07 -8.11
N ALA A 222 -2.95 1.36 -7.98
CA ALA A 222 -4.19 1.80 -7.34
C ALA A 222 -5.44 1.20 -8.00
N LYS A 223 -5.48 1.14 -9.34
CA LYS A 223 -6.58 0.51 -10.07
C LYS A 223 -6.68 -0.98 -9.72
N LEU A 224 -5.57 -1.71 -9.84
CA LEU A 224 -5.53 -3.14 -9.55
C LEU A 224 -5.92 -3.44 -8.10
N ASN A 225 -5.47 -2.64 -7.14
CA ASN A 225 -5.78 -2.83 -5.72
C ASN A 225 -7.25 -2.54 -5.39
N THR A 226 -7.98 -1.81 -6.24
CA THR A 226 -9.45 -1.67 -6.10
C THR A 226 -10.24 -2.84 -6.69
N GLU A 227 -9.63 -3.58 -7.62
CA GLU A 227 -10.27 -4.70 -8.32
C GLU A 227 -9.93 -6.05 -7.67
N VAL A 228 -8.70 -6.20 -7.18
CA VAL A 228 -8.18 -7.42 -6.54
C VAL A 228 -7.63 -7.08 -5.16
N LEU A 229 -8.43 -7.32 -4.12
CA LEU A 229 -8.11 -6.96 -2.75
C LEU A 229 -7.14 -7.95 -2.10
N PHE A 230 -6.04 -7.46 -1.51
CA PHE A 230 -5.10 -8.29 -0.73
C PHE A 230 -5.76 -9.04 0.43
N LYS A 231 -6.87 -8.52 0.97
CA LYS A 231 -7.66 -9.18 2.01
C LYS A 231 -8.12 -10.59 1.59
N GLY A 232 -8.35 -10.81 0.30
CA GLY A 232 -8.67 -12.13 -0.23
C GLY A 232 -7.58 -13.17 0.02
N LEU A 233 -6.34 -12.74 0.30
CA LEU A 233 -5.19 -13.61 0.54
C LEU A 233 -5.03 -14.02 2.02
N GLU A 234 -5.85 -13.52 2.94
CA GLU A 234 -5.82 -13.93 4.36
C GLU A 234 -5.97 -15.46 4.51
N LYS A 235 -6.83 -16.09 3.68
CA LYS A 235 -7.01 -17.55 3.62
C LYS A 235 -5.74 -18.31 3.21
N TYR A 236 -4.78 -17.63 2.57
CA TYR A 236 -3.50 -18.20 2.14
C TYR A 236 -2.31 -17.62 2.91
N GLY A 237 -2.55 -17.08 4.10
CA GLY A 237 -1.47 -16.67 5.01
C GLY A 237 -0.90 -15.28 4.73
N TYR A 238 -1.65 -14.38 4.10
CA TYR A 238 -1.34 -12.95 4.14
C TYR A 238 -1.27 -12.47 5.58
N ASP A 239 -0.18 -11.78 5.93
CA ASP A 239 0.11 -11.34 7.30
C ASP A 239 0.23 -9.81 7.36
N ASN A 240 1.13 -9.24 6.56
CA ASN A 240 1.41 -7.80 6.60
C ASN A 240 1.72 -7.23 5.21
N ILE A 241 1.59 -5.91 5.08
CA ILE A 241 2.00 -5.16 3.89
C ILE A 241 2.81 -3.93 4.28
N ILE A 242 3.69 -3.52 3.37
CA ILE A 242 4.30 -2.19 3.36
C ILE A 242 4.34 -1.67 1.93
N SER A 243 4.03 -0.40 1.76
CA SER A 243 3.93 0.24 0.45
C SER A 243 4.74 1.53 0.40
N TYR A 244 5.43 1.74 -0.72
CA TYR A 244 6.22 2.93 -1.01
C TYR A 244 5.80 3.52 -2.34
N CYS A 245 5.55 4.82 -2.38
CA CYS A 245 5.32 5.55 -3.62
C CYS A 245 5.83 6.99 -3.51
N PRO A 246 6.06 7.68 -4.64
CA PRO A 246 6.29 9.11 -4.63
C PRO A 246 5.04 9.86 -4.17
N LYS A 247 5.19 11.16 -3.88
CA LYS A 247 4.05 12.02 -3.62
C LYS A 247 3.05 11.99 -4.79
N THR A 248 1.78 11.75 -4.51
CA THR A 248 0.70 11.77 -5.50
C THR A 248 -0.26 12.94 -5.27
N SER A 249 -0.84 13.43 -6.36
CA SER A 249 -2.01 14.31 -6.31
C SER A 249 -3.25 13.43 -6.27
N ILE A 250 -4.15 13.69 -5.32
CA ILE A 250 -5.37 12.91 -5.17
C ILE A 250 -6.62 13.78 -5.34
N PRO A 251 -7.74 13.21 -5.83
CA PRO A 251 -9.05 13.85 -5.75
C PRO A 251 -9.46 14.07 -4.30
N TYR A 252 -9.98 15.26 -4.01
CA TYR A 252 -10.61 15.54 -2.73
C TYR A 252 -11.58 16.72 -2.84
N ASP A 253 -12.50 16.75 -1.87
CA ASP A 253 -13.49 17.80 -1.75
C ASP A 253 -13.77 18.12 -0.29
N ILE A 254 -14.05 19.39 0.04
CA ILE A 254 -14.40 19.82 1.40
C ILE A 254 -15.80 20.42 1.48
N THR A 255 -16.62 19.94 2.41
CA THR A 255 -17.99 20.43 2.60
C THR A 255 -18.32 20.54 4.09
N ASN A 256 -19.51 21.05 4.41
CA ASN A 256 -20.11 20.87 5.73
C ASN A 256 -20.27 19.37 6.06
N ARG A 257 -20.48 19.06 7.34
CA ARG A 257 -20.59 17.68 7.83
C ARG A 257 -21.76 16.87 7.24
N ALA A 258 -22.78 17.56 6.73
CA ALA A 258 -23.90 16.95 6.03
C ALA A 258 -23.61 16.63 4.56
N LEU A 259 -22.43 17.01 4.04
CA LEU A 259 -21.97 16.76 2.67
C LEU A 259 -22.77 17.43 1.55
N ILE A 260 -23.51 18.50 1.87
CA ILE A 260 -24.45 19.16 0.94
C ILE A 260 -24.08 20.59 0.60
N SER A 261 -23.17 21.23 1.33
CA SER A 261 -22.86 22.65 1.15
C SER A 261 -21.42 23.00 1.46
N LYS A 262 -20.90 24.01 0.75
CA LYS A 262 -19.63 24.69 1.04
C LYS A 262 -19.75 25.72 2.15
N THR A 263 -20.97 26.11 2.52
CA THR A 263 -21.23 27.01 3.64
C THR A 263 -21.37 26.21 4.93
N ILE A 264 -20.59 26.59 5.93
CA ILE A 264 -20.54 25.94 7.24
C ILE A 264 -21.02 26.92 8.29
N ASN A 265 -22.13 26.56 8.94
CA ASN A 265 -22.63 27.26 10.12
C ASN A 265 -21.88 26.77 11.36
N PRO A 266 -21.54 27.68 12.30
CA PRO A 266 -20.85 27.30 13.51
C PRO A 266 -21.79 26.53 14.45
N ILE A 267 -21.26 25.52 15.13
CA ILE A 267 -21.93 24.79 16.20
C ILE A 267 -21.18 25.11 17.49
N LYS A 268 -21.82 25.84 18.41
CA LYS A 268 -21.18 26.37 19.64
C LYS A 268 -19.93 27.23 19.36
N GLY A 269 -19.83 27.81 18.16
CA GLY A 269 -18.71 28.65 17.73
C GLY A 269 -17.67 27.93 16.86
N ASP A 270 -17.69 26.60 16.82
CA ASP A 270 -16.75 25.81 16.03
C ASP A 270 -17.32 25.45 14.66
N TYR A 271 -16.48 25.42 13.64
CA TYR A 271 -16.88 25.07 12.28
C TYR A 271 -16.47 23.64 11.97
N ASN A 272 -17.47 22.79 11.74
CA ASN A 272 -17.29 21.36 11.50
C ASN A 272 -17.38 21.08 10.00
N ALA A 273 -16.30 20.57 9.41
CA ALA A 273 -16.21 20.23 7.99
C ALA A 273 -15.84 18.76 7.80
N THR A 274 -16.12 18.25 6.60
CA THR A 274 -15.66 16.93 6.17
C THR A 274 -14.90 17.10 4.87
N ILE A 275 -13.67 16.60 4.83
CA ILE A 275 -12.92 16.39 3.60
C ILE A 275 -13.20 14.96 3.14
N ARG A 276 -13.66 14.80 1.90
CA ARG A 276 -13.70 13.51 1.21
C ARG A 276 -12.46 13.43 0.33
N ALA A 277 -11.69 12.35 0.41
CA ALA A 277 -10.46 12.21 -0.35
C ALA A 277 -10.30 10.79 -0.90
N ASP A 278 -9.67 10.66 -2.07
CA ASP A 278 -9.30 9.36 -2.62
C ASP A 278 -7.83 9.01 -2.43
N PHE A 279 -7.51 8.27 -1.38
CA PHE A 279 -6.14 7.88 -1.05
C PHE A 279 -5.60 6.68 -1.85
N CYS A 280 -6.34 6.08 -2.79
CA CYS A 280 -5.93 4.83 -3.45
C CYS A 280 -4.53 4.92 -4.12
N THR A 281 -4.19 6.05 -4.75
CA THR A 281 -2.88 6.24 -5.40
C THR A 281 -1.71 6.42 -4.43
N THR A 282 -1.97 6.55 -3.13
CA THR A 282 -0.93 6.51 -2.10
C THR A 282 -0.49 5.09 -1.75
N LEU A 283 -1.24 4.07 -2.20
CA LEU A 283 -1.00 2.63 -1.96
C LEU A 283 -0.96 2.20 -0.50
N GLN A 284 -1.36 3.09 0.42
CA GLN A 284 -1.26 2.82 1.85
C GLN A 284 -2.39 1.91 2.34
N SER A 285 -2.07 1.07 3.34
CA SER A 285 -3.08 0.25 4.01
C SER A 285 -4.04 1.09 4.85
N GLU A 286 -5.20 0.52 5.15
CA GLU A 286 -6.18 1.14 6.05
C GLU A 286 -5.57 1.50 7.41
N ASP A 287 -4.69 0.66 7.98
CA ASP A 287 -4.03 0.96 9.26
C ASP A 287 -3.20 2.25 9.22
N VAL A 288 -2.57 2.54 8.07
CA VAL A 288 -1.83 3.79 7.86
C VAL A 288 -2.79 4.96 7.67
N LEU A 289 -3.83 4.79 6.86
CA LEU A 289 -4.78 5.86 6.51
C LEU A 289 -5.71 6.24 7.68
N LEU A 290 -5.99 5.32 8.59
CA LEU A 290 -6.84 5.58 9.76
C LEU A 290 -6.06 6.10 10.97
N ASN A 291 -4.73 6.06 10.93
CA ASN A 291 -3.88 6.58 12.01
C ASN A 291 -3.72 8.10 11.89
N LEU A 292 -4.32 8.83 12.84
CA LEU A 292 -4.29 10.29 12.89
C LEU A 292 -2.87 10.89 13.02
N ASP A 293 -1.92 10.15 13.60
CA ASP A 293 -0.54 10.61 13.77
C ASP A 293 0.19 10.78 12.42
N ASN A 294 -0.31 10.12 11.37
CA ASN A 294 0.21 10.27 10.01
C ASN A 294 -0.23 11.57 9.34
N TYR A 295 -1.17 12.31 9.94
CA TYR A 295 -1.74 13.52 9.39
C TYR A 295 -1.32 14.76 10.18
N SER A 296 -1.27 15.90 9.49
CA SER A 296 -1.11 17.20 10.15
C SER A 296 -1.65 18.33 9.28
N PHE A 297 -2.11 19.39 9.93
CA PHE A 297 -2.33 20.69 9.28
C PHE A 297 -1.08 21.57 9.37
N ASN A 298 -0.99 22.59 8.52
CA ASN A 298 0.00 23.65 8.70
C ASN A 298 -0.34 24.49 9.94
N ASN A 299 -1.62 24.80 10.17
CA ASN A 299 -2.07 25.44 11.41
C ASN A 299 -2.38 24.39 12.49
N GLN A 300 -1.57 24.39 13.55
CA GLN A 300 -1.69 23.45 14.67
C GLN A 300 -2.98 23.60 15.50
N ASN A 301 -3.73 24.68 15.32
CA ASN A 301 -5.01 24.89 16.01
C ASN A 301 -6.19 24.20 15.29
N LEU A 302 -5.98 23.63 14.10
CA LEU A 302 -6.98 22.82 13.42
C LEU A 302 -6.97 21.40 13.97
N ILE A 303 -8.15 20.78 14.03
CA ILE A 303 -8.33 19.47 14.66
C ILE A 303 -8.80 18.48 13.61
N ILE A 304 -8.13 17.33 13.53
CA ILE A 304 -8.62 16.15 12.81
C ILE A 304 -9.32 15.27 13.85
N GLU A 305 -10.63 15.09 13.72
CA GLU A 305 -11.41 14.37 14.72
C GLU A 305 -11.40 12.86 14.50
N ASN A 306 -11.50 12.43 13.24
CA ASN A 306 -11.41 11.04 12.82
C ASN A 306 -11.30 10.94 11.30
N ILE A 307 -10.80 9.79 10.86
CA ILE A 307 -10.78 9.37 9.47
C ILE A 307 -11.56 8.05 9.39
N LYS A 308 -12.38 7.89 8.35
CA LYS A 308 -13.21 6.68 8.15
C LYS A 308 -13.23 6.29 6.68
N PRO A 309 -13.24 4.98 6.36
CA PRO A 309 -13.40 4.53 4.99
C PRO A 309 -14.82 4.78 4.49
N ILE A 310 -14.96 5.00 3.19
CA ILE A 310 -16.23 5.13 2.48
C ILE A 310 -16.63 3.75 1.96
N ILE A 311 -17.68 3.17 2.54
CA ILE A 311 -18.19 1.85 2.16
C ILE A 311 -19.36 2.06 1.19
N ALA A 312 -19.05 2.32 -0.08
CA ALA A 312 -20.02 2.43 -1.17
C ALA A 312 -19.49 1.73 -2.42
N THR A 313 -20.36 1.08 -3.18
CA THR A 313 -20.02 0.30 -4.37
C THR A 313 -19.53 1.17 -5.53
N GLU A 314 -20.08 2.37 -5.67
CA GLU A 314 -19.61 3.40 -6.60
C GLU A 314 -19.18 4.59 -5.74
N ARG A 315 -17.86 4.82 -5.66
CA ARG A 315 -17.30 5.89 -4.84
C ARG A 315 -16.26 6.68 -5.62
N GLU A 316 -16.43 8.00 -5.64
CA GLU A 316 -15.44 8.95 -6.16
C GLU A 316 -14.27 9.16 -5.18
N TYR A 317 -14.53 8.93 -3.88
CA TYR A 317 -13.58 9.10 -2.80
C TYR A 317 -13.51 7.82 -1.97
N SER A 318 -12.36 7.55 -1.36
CA SER A 318 -12.19 6.36 -0.50
C SER A 318 -12.39 6.66 0.98
N HIS A 319 -12.22 7.91 1.44
CA HIS A 319 -12.23 8.24 2.87
C HIS A 319 -12.97 9.55 3.20
N PHE A 320 -13.57 9.58 4.39
CA PHE A 320 -14.01 10.79 5.09
C PHE A 320 -12.96 11.20 6.11
N ILE A 321 -12.60 12.48 6.14
CA ILE A 321 -11.77 13.11 7.17
C ILE A 321 -12.61 14.20 7.81
N ASN A 322 -13.03 13.99 9.07
CA ASN A 322 -13.80 14.98 9.81
C ASN A 322 -12.84 15.92 10.52
N ILE A 323 -13.06 17.23 10.31
CA ILE A 323 -12.17 18.27 10.83
C ILE A 323 -12.99 19.33 11.55
N THR A 324 -12.35 19.98 12.50
CA THR A 324 -12.89 21.13 13.20
C THR A 324 -11.94 22.32 13.09
N ILE A 325 -12.50 23.47 12.72
CA ILE A 325 -11.86 24.79 12.80
C ILE A 325 -12.42 25.45 14.06
N PRO A 326 -11.66 25.50 15.18
CA PRO A 326 -12.16 26.05 16.43
C PRO A 326 -12.51 27.54 16.33
N LYS A 327 -13.42 27.99 17.21
CA LYS A 327 -13.77 29.39 17.34
C LYS A 327 -12.51 30.26 17.54
N GLY A 328 -12.43 31.36 16.79
CA GLY A 328 -11.32 32.31 16.88
C GLY A 328 -10.09 31.95 16.03
N VAL A 329 -10.01 30.74 15.47
CA VAL A 329 -8.98 30.40 14.48
C VAL A 329 -9.28 31.12 13.17
N ASN A 330 -8.37 32.00 12.75
CA ASN A 330 -8.51 32.74 11.50
C ASN A 330 -7.50 32.23 10.47
N ILE A 331 -8.00 31.60 9.41
CA ILE A 331 -7.22 31.08 8.29
C ILE A 331 -7.90 31.49 6.99
N ALA A 332 -7.10 31.84 5.99
CA ALA A 332 -7.57 32.03 4.62
C ALA A 332 -7.36 30.76 3.78
N GLU A 333 -6.29 30.03 4.07
CA GLU A 333 -5.94 28.75 3.48
C GLU A 333 -5.19 27.86 4.49
N ASP A 334 -5.28 26.54 4.31
CA ASP A 334 -4.46 25.55 5.02
C ASP A 334 -4.28 24.30 4.14
N TYR A 335 -3.44 23.38 4.61
CA TYR A 335 -3.08 22.14 3.93
C TYR A 335 -3.18 20.98 4.93
N LEU A 336 -4.02 20.00 4.62
CA LEU A 336 -3.96 18.69 5.28
C LEU A 336 -2.85 17.87 4.61
N ILE A 337 -1.86 17.44 5.38
CA ILE A 337 -0.70 16.68 4.89
C ILE A 337 -0.82 15.25 5.40
N LEU A 338 -0.80 14.27 4.50
CA LEU A 338 -0.56 12.87 4.83
C LEU A 338 0.94 12.58 4.66
N LYS A 339 1.61 12.23 5.75
CA LYS A 339 3.02 11.89 5.80
C LYS A 339 3.24 10.43 5.40
N ALA A 340 4.40 10.14 4.84
CA ALA A 340 4.82 8.76 4.65
C ALA A 340 5.02 8.09 6.02
N PRO A 341 4.50 6.87 6.24
CA PRO A 341 4.67 6.19 7.51
C PRO A 341 6.14 5.81 7.73
N ASN A 342 6.52 5.69 9.00
CA ASN A 342 7.78 5.04 9.35
C ASN A 342 7.73 3.55 8.95
N MET A 343 8.91 2.94 8.80
CA MET A 343 8.98 1.49 8.60
C MET A 343 8.30 0.77 9.77
N PRO A 344 7.29 -0.09 9.51
CA PRO A 344 6.51 -0.75 10.54
C PRO A 344 7.36 -1.76 11.31
N SER A 345 7.01 -1.99 12.58
CA SER A 345 7.79 -2.84 13.48
C SER A 345 7.89 -4.28 13.00
N TRP A 346 6.86 -4.78 12.30
CA TRP A 346 6.84 -6.15 11.75
C TRP A 346 8.05 -6.43 10.86
N VAL A 347 8.58 -5.44 10.13
CA VAL A 347 9.78 -5.60 9.28
C VAL A 347 11.01 -5.90 10.13
N LEU A 348 11.15 -5.21 11.26
CA LEU A 348 12.25 -5.43 12.20
C LEU A 348 12.09 -6.77 12.94
N GLU A 349 10.86 -7.09 13.35
CA GLU A 349 10.51 -8.33 14.06
C GLU A 349 10.70 -9.58 13.18
N SER A 350 10.44 -9.46 11.87
CA SER A 350 10.59 -10.55 10.90
C SER A 350 12.04 -10.80 10.50
N ASN A 351 13.01 -10.02 10.99
CA ASN A 351 14.40 -10.13 10.59
C ASN A 351 15.22 -11.08 11.48
N ASP A 352 15.97 -11.97 10.85
CA ASP A 352 17.08 -12.69 11.47
C ASP A 352 18.42 -12.10 10.97
N GLU A 353 19.37 -11.84 11.86
CA GLU A 353 20.69 -11.29 11.50
C GLU A 353 21.70 -12.37 11.11
N SER A 354 21.51 -13.62 11.55
CA SER A 354 22.50 -14.69 11.34
C SER A 354 21.98 -15.83 10.48
N GLY A 355 20.71 -16.19 10.62
CA GLY A 355 20.12 -17.37 9.98
C GLY A 355 20.51 -18.71 10.63
N GLU A 356 21.26 -18.71 11.73
CA GLU A 356 21.81 -19.93 12.34
C GLU A 356 20.79 -20.69 13.21
N ASN A 357 19.86 -19.99 13.87
CA ASN A 357 18.88 -20.59 14.78
C ASN A 357 17.48 -20.69 14.15
N VAL A 358 17.38 -21.24 12.94
CA VAL A 358 16.12 -21.27 12.19
C VAL A 358 14.97 -21.97 12.94
N LYS A 359 15.27 -23.00 13.75
CA LYS A 359 14.27 -23.70 14.58
C LYS A 359 13.65 -22.81 15.66
N GLY A 360 14.41 -21.86 16.20
CA GLY A 360 13.90 -20.83 17.12
C GLY A 360 13.32 -19.60 16.40
N ASN A 361 13.57 -19.45 15.10
CA ASN A 361 13.26 -18.27 14.28
C ASN A 361 12.38 -18.65 13.06
N LEU A 362 11.40 -19.54 13.24
CA LEU A 362 10.58 -20.07 12.13
C LEU A 362 9.77 -18.96 11.44
N ASP A 363 9.41 -17.90 12.13
CA ASP A 363 8.66 -16.75 11.64
C ASP A 363 9.54 -15.63 11.05
N LYS A 364 10.86 -15.83 10.99
CA LYS A 364 11.84 -14.82 10.55
C LYS A 364 12.56 -15.19 9.25
N THR A 365 13.03 -14.17 8.57
CA THR A 365 13.81 -14.23 7.33
C THR A 365 15.15 -13.55 7.52
N THR A 366 16.23 -14.23 7.14
CA THR A 366 17.58 -13.68 7.25
C THR A 366 17.76 -12.45 6.36
N GLY A 367 17.97 -11.30 6.98
CA GLY A 367 18.31 -10.05 6.31
C GLY A 367 17.16 -9.28 5.64
N ILE A 368 15.89 -9.68 5.82
CA ILE A 368 14.73 -9.03 5.17
C ILE A 368 14.65 -7.52 5.48
N LYS A 369 15.04 -7.08 6.69
CA LYS A 369 14.99 -5.66 7.03
C LYS A 369 15.92 -4.81 6.16
N TYR A 370 17.01 -5.38 5.66
CA TYR A 370 17.98 -4.68 4.81
C TYR A 370 17.46 -4.57 3.37
N LEU A 371 16.75 -5.60 2.90
CA LEU A 371 16.07 -5.56 1.60
C LEU A 371 14.99 -4.48 1.58
N ILE A 372 14.05 -4.52 2.54
CA ILE A 372 12.98 -3.53 2.66
C ILE A 372 13.55 -2.15 3.02
N GLY A 373 14.56 -2.09 3.88
CA GLY A 373 15.28 -0.87 4.23
C GLY A 373 15.93 -0.19 3.02
N GLY A 374 16.38 -0.96 2.03
CA GLY A 374 16.91 -0.40 0.78
C GLY A 374 15.83 0.30 -0.04
N VAL A 375 14.61 -0.25 -0.07
CA VAL A 375 13.45 0.42 -0.67
C VAL A 375 13.13 1.68 0.12
N SER A 376 13.01 1.59 1.44
CA SER A 376 12.76 2.72 2.33
C SER A 376 13.76 3.86 2.11
N ASP A 377 15.05 3.55 1.98
CA ASP A 377 16.11 4.53 1.73
C ASP A 377 16.00 5.21 0.36
N ALA A 378 15.42 4.53 -0.63
CA ALA A 378 15.16 5.12 -1.94
C ALA A 378 14.04 6.16 -1.86
N TYR A 379 13.03 5.96 -1.01
CA TYR A 379 11.90 6.88 -0.80
C TYR A 379 12.09 7.85 0.38
N LYS A 380 13.24 7.87 1.06
CA LYS A 380 13.45 8.69 2.25
C LYS A 380 13.22 10.20 2.09
N LYS A 381 13.26 10.71 0.85
CA LYS A 381 12.96 12.12 0.53
C LYS A 381 11.47 12.38 0.28
N ASP A 382 10.70 11.33 0.05
CA ASP A 382 9.26 11.34 -0.19
C ASP A 382 8.51 11.23 1.15
N ASN A 383 8.79 12.14 2.09
CA ASN A 383 8.22 12.12 3.44
C ASN A 383 6.74 12.58 3.51
N VAL A 384 6.17 12.99 2.38
CA VAL A 384 4.79 13.42 2.21
C VAL A 384 4.19 12.64 1.06
N LEU A 385 3.12 11.88 1.33
CA LEU A 385 2.41 11.08 0.32
C LEU A 385 1.43 11.94 -0.46
N THR A 386 0.72 12.85 0.20
CA THR A 386 -0.17 13.81 -0.48
C THR A 386 -0.44 15.04 0.38
N THR A 387 -1.02 16.06 -0.24
CA THR A 387 -1.36 17.33 0.40
C THR A 387 -2.68 17.84 -0.14
N LEU A 388 -3.63 18.16 0.75
CA LEU A 388 -4.97 18.64 0.41
C LEU A 388 -5.10 20.10 0.85
N LYS A 389 -5.04 21.02 -0.12
CA LYS A 389 -5.23 22.44 0.11
C LYS A 389 -6.72 22.78 0.24
N PHE A 390 -7.10 23.57 1.23
CA PHE A 390 -8.42 24.17 1.29
C PHE A 390 -8.35 25.64 1.69
N THR A 391 -9.35 26.41 1.27
CA THR A 391 -9.50 27.83 1.59
C THR A 391 -10.71 28.05 2.46
N VAL A 392 -10.66 29.10 3.26
CA VAL A 392 -11.73 29.50 4.18
C VAL A 392 -12.01 30.99 4.01
N LYS A 393 -13.27 31.35 3.77
CA LYS A 393 -13.73 32.73 3.68
C LYS A 393 -14.84 32.97 4.70
N ARG A 394 -14.61 33.88 5.65
CA ARG A 394 -15.63 34.38 6.58
C ARG A 394 -16.61 35.29 5.82
N LYS A 395 -17.90 35.18 6.11
CA LYS A 395 -18.94 36.03 5.55
C LYS A 395 -19.41 37.10 6.52
#